data_AF-A0AAD4GHG6-F1
#
_entry.id   AF-A0AAD4GHG6-F1
#
_cell.length_a   1.000
_cell.length_b   1.000
_cell.length_c   1.000
_cell.angle_alpha   90.00
_cell.angle_beta   90.00
_cell.angle_gamma   90.00
#
_symmetry.space_group_name_H-M   'P 1'
#
loop_
_entity.id
_entity.type
_entity.pdbx_description
1 polymer ?
#
loop_
_entity_poly.entity_id
_entity_poly.type
_entity_poly.pdbx_seq_one_letter_code
_entity_poly.pdbx_strand_id
1 'polypeptide(L)'
;TNHGHSALSCYRKHGGKRDLDRSIAEFERAFNICLPNHPCRAAAQSNLAMAKFILCRVDDTNAAFEAPLGLYGKALSARPVGHADRASTLIQLAAVYLARFEKQGDEFDGRRVEALLHEALELTSADSHENR
;
A
#
# COMPACT_ATOMS: atom_id res chain seq x y z
N THR A 1 -6.42 -11.24 5.36
CA THR A 1 -7.19 -12.09 6.30
C THR A 1 -7.65 -11.25 7.47
N ASN A 2 -8.74 -11.62 8.13
CA ASN A 2 -9.19 -10.92 9.36
C ASN A 2 -8.13 -10.99 10.47
N HIS A 3 -7.37 -12.08 10.52
CA HIS A 3 -6.23 -12.24 11.44
C HIS A 3 -5.10 -11.23 11.19
N GLY A 4 -4.71 -10.99 9.94
CA GLY A 4 -3.69 -9.98 9.61
C GLY A 4 -4.12 -8.56 10.01
N HIS A 5 -5.37 -8.19 9.73
CA HIS A 5 -5.93 -6.89 10.13
C HIS A 5 -6.05 -6.74 11.65
N SER A 6 -6.46 -7.80 12.35
CA SER A 6 -6.51 -7.81 13.81
C SER A 6 -5.12 -7.62 14.43
N ALA A 7 -4.11 -8.36 13.94
CA ALA A 7 -2.73 -8.22 14.39
C ALA A 7 -2.19 -6.80 14.10
N LEU A 8 -2.48 -6.24 12.93
CA LEU A 8 -2.08 -4.87 12.60
C LEU A 8 -2.73 -3.83 13.53
N SER A 9 -4.00 -4.05 13.89
CA SER A 9 -4.72 -3.20 14.84
C SER A 9 -4.09 -3.29 16.24
N CYS A 10 -3.73 -4.48 16.70
CA CYS A 10 -3.00 -4.67 17.96
C CYS A 10 -1.64 -3.95 17.94
N TYR A 11 -0.89 -4.07 16.85
CA TYR A 11 0.37 -3.33 16.68
C TYR A 11 0.16 -1.82 16.78
N ARG A 12 -0.85 -1.27 16.11
CA ARG A 12 -1.16 0.18 16.17
C ARG A 12 -1.54 0.65 17.56
N LYS A 13 -2.14 -0.20 18.38
CA LYS A 13 -2.54 0.12 19.76
C LYS A 13 -1.40 0.01 20.76
N HIS A 14 -0.54 -0.99 20.63
CA HIS A 14 0.42 -1.35 21.68
C HIS A 14 1.88 -1.24 21.24
N GLY A 15 2.17 -1.02 19.96
CA GLY A 15 3.53 -0.87 19.42
C GLY A 15 4.36 -2.16 19.38
N GLY A 16 3.78 -3.33 19.68
CA GLY A 16 4.52 -4.59 19.76
C GLY A 16 4.97 -5.10 18.39
N LYS A 17 6.30 -5.10 18.13
CA LYS A 17 6.88 -5.60 16.85
C LYS A 17 6.38 -7.00 16.45
N ARG A 18 6.16 -7.88 17.43
CA ARG A 18 5.60 -9.23 17.21
C ARG A 18 4.21 -9.22 16.55
N ASP A 19 3.37 -8.23 16.85
CA ASP A 19 2.06 -8.09 16.22
C ASP A 19 2.19 -7.63 14.76
N LEU A 20 3.18 -6.79 14.45
CA LEU A 20 3.50 -6.39 13.08
C LEU A 20 4.04 -7.57 12.28
N ASP A 21 4.99 -8.35 12.83
CA ASP A 21 5.52 -9.55 12.18
C ASP A 21 4.41 -10.57 11.90
N ARG A 22 3.50 -10.75 12.86
CA ARG A 22 2.33 -11.63 12.71
C ARG A 22 1.40 -11.13 11.59
N SER A 23 1.14 -9.82 11.54
CA SER A 23 0.34 -9.21 10.47
C SER A 23 0.94 -9.47 9.09
N ILE A 24 2.26 -9.29 8.95
CA ILE A 24 2.99 -9.56 7.72
C ILE A 24 2.84 -11.03 7.32
N ALA A 25 3.12 -11.97 8.23
CA ALA A 25 3.02 -13.40 7.95
C ALA A 25 1.61 -13.81 7.49
N GLU A 26 0.56 -13.24 8.10
CA GLU A 26 -0.83 -13.50 7.73
C GLU A 26 -1.19 -12.93 6.33
N PHE A 27 -0.68 -11.75 5.99
CA PHE A 27 -0.87 -11.18 4.65
C PHE A 27 -0.04 -11.89 3.58
N GLU A 28 1.16 -12.36 3.89
CA GLU A 28 1.97 -13.20 2.99
C GLU A 28 1.28 -14.52 2.69
N ARG A 29 0.74 -15.19 3.72
CA ARG A 29 -0.07 -16.39 3.53
C ARG A 29 -1.27 -16.11 2.61
N ALA A 30 -1.99 -15.02 2.83
CA ALA A 30 -3.12 -14.63 1.98
C ALA A 30 -2.71 -14.40 0.53
N PHE A 31 -1.58 -13.72 0.31
CA PHE A 31 -1.03 -13.44 -1.01
C PHE A 31 -0.61 -14.72 -1.74
N ASN A 32 0.00 -15.68 -1.03
CA ASN A 32 0.43 -16.96 -1.59
C ASN A 32 -0.74 -17.89 -1.96
N ILE A 33 -1.87 -17.78 -1.25
CA ILE A 33 -3.10 -18.54 -1.55
C ILE A 33 -3.85 -17.96 -2.77
N CYS A 34 -3.86 -16.62 -2.92
CA CYS A 34 -4.54 -15.97 -4.03
C CYS A 34 -3.72 -16.11 -5.33
N LEU A 35 -3.99 -17.13 -6.16
CA LEU A 35 -3.35 -17.32 -7.47
C LEU A 35 -3.42 -16.07 -8.38
N PRO A 36 -2.55 -15.92 -9.40
CA PRO A 36 -2.46 -14.70 -10.23
C PRO A 36 -3.78 -14.10 -10.72
N ASN A 37 -4.76 -14.93 -11.09
CA ASN A 37 -6.06 -14.50 -11.62
C ASN A 37 -7.15 -14.39 -10.54
N HIS A 38 -6.81 -14.57 -9.27
CA HIS A 38 -7.77 -14.53 -8.17
C HIS A 38 -8.19 -13.07 -7.89
N PRO A 39 -9.50 -12.77 -7.81
CA PRO A 39 -10.00 -11.39 -7.67
C PRO A 39 -9.47 -10.69 -6.41
N CYS A 40 -9.27 -11.43 -5.31
CA CYS A 40 -8.71 -10.86 -4.08
C CYS A 40 -7.18 -10.66 -4.08
N ARG A 41 -6.46 -11.02 -5.14
CA ARG A 41 -4.98 -10.93 -5.15
C ARG A 41 -4.49 -9.50 -5.00
N ALA A 42 -5.12 -8.54 -5.68
CA ALA A 42 -4.78 -7.12 -5.56
C ALA A 42 -4.98 -6.61 -4.12
N ALA A 43 -6.06 -7.01 -3.46
CA ALA A 43 -6.30 -6.67 -2.06
C ALA A 43 -5.26 -7.30 -1.12
N ALA A 44 -4.88 -8.56 -1.36
CA ALA A 44 -3.80 -9.22 -0.60
C ALA A 44 -2.46 -8.51 -0.78
N GLN A 45 -2.13 -8.07 -2.00
CA GLN A 45 -0.93 -7.28 -2.30
C GLN A 45 -0.93 -5.95 -1.56
N SER A 46 -2.02 -5.18 -1.58
CA SER A 46 -2.11 -3.91 -0.86
C SER A 46 -1.98 -4.08 0.66
N ASN A 47 -2.60 -5.11 1.23
CA ASN A 47 -2.49 -5.36 2.66
C ASN A 47 -1.06 -5.73 3.06
N LEU A 48 -0.40 -6.58 2.27
CA LEU A 48 1.00 -6.93 2.49
C LEU A 48 1.92 -5.70 2.32
N ALA A 49 1.67 -4.87 1.31
CA ALA A 49 2.41 -3.64 1.07
C ALA A 49 2.31 -2.69 2.26
N MET A 50 1.09 -2.49 2.80
CA MET A 50 0.86 -1.65 3.97
C MET A 50 1.65 -2.14 5.19
N ALA A 51 1.62 -3.44 5.48
CA ALA A 51 2.32 -4.00 6.63
C ALA A 51 3.85 -3.88 6.47
N LYS A 52 4.38 -4.16 5.27
CA LYS A 52 5.82 -3.98 4.97
C LYS A 52 6.23 -2.51 5.01
N PHE A 53 5.39 -1.59 4.55
CA PHE A 53 5.67 -0.16 4.64
C PHE A 53 5.77 0.31 6.10
N ILE A 54 4.86 -0.16 6.96
CA ILE A 54 4.93 0.12 8.40
C ILE A 54 6.24 -0.43 8.98
N LEU A 55 6.65 -1.65 8.61
CA LEU A 55 7.94 -2.21 9.04
C LEU A 55 9.13 -1.33 8.59
N CYS A 56 9.14 -0.84 7.35
CA CYS A 56 10.20 0.06 6.87
C CYS A 56 10.34 1.31 7.73
N ARG A 57 9.21 1.86 8.20
CA ARG A 57 9.19 3.05 9.07
C ARG A 57 9.66 2.76 10.49
N VAL A 58 9.42 1.55 11.00
CA VAL A 58 9.80 1.14 12.35
C VAL A 58 11.26 0.78 12.45
N ASP A 59 11.76 -0.01 11.49
CA ASP A 59 13.12 -0.53 11.54
C ASP A 59 14.16 0.51 11.08
N ASP A 60 13.71 1.68 10.59
CA ASP A 60 14.53 2.81 10.11
C ASP A 60 15.57 2.44 9.04
N THR A 61 15.53 1.20 8.54
CA THR A 61 16.46 0.70 7.52
C THR A 61 16.09 1.29 6.17
N ASN A 62 16.98 2.15 5.65
CA ASN A 62 16.87 2.86 4.37
C ASN A 62 16.59 1.97 3.13
N ALA A 63 16.73 0.65 3.22
CA ALA A 63 16.74 -0.27 2.08
C ALA A 63 15.43 -1.03 1.81
N ALA A 64 14.37 -0.85 2.61
CA ALA A 64 13.21 -1.74 2.54
C ALA A 64 12.01 -1.22 1.71
N PHE A 65 12.06 0.01 1.16
CA PHE A 65 10.92 0.60 0.43
C PHE A 65 10.59 -0.08 -0.91
N GLU A 66 11.52 -0.82 -1.52
CA GLU A 66 11.27 -1.52 -2.78
C GLU A 66 10.14 -2.56 -2.68
N ALA A 67 10.04 -3.25 -1.54
CA ALA A 67 9.01 -4.26 -1.33
C ALA A 67 7.58 -3.67 -1.32
N PRO A 68 7.25 -2.65 -0.50
CA PRO A 68 5.94 -2.00 -0.55
C PRO A 68 5.70 -1.27 -1.88
N LEU A 69 6.70 -0.62 -2.49
CA LEU A 69 6.55 0.01 -3.81
C LEU A 69 6.14 -1.01 -4.89
N GLY A 70 6.87 -2.13 -4.97
CA GLY A 70 6.57 -3.19 -5.94
C GLY A 70 5.20 -3.84 -5.72
N LEU A 71 4.78 -4.02 -4.46
CA LEU A 71 3.47 -4.59 -4.14
C LEU A 71 2.32 -3.64 -4.46
N TYR A 72 2.43 -2.35 -4.10
CA TYR A 72 1.42 -1.36 -4.45
C TYR A 72 1.36 -1.12 -5.97
N GLY A 73 2.50 -1.08 -6.66
CA GLY A 73 2.52 -0.96 -8.13
C GLY A 73 1.82 -2.12 -8.83
N LYS A 74 2.00 -3.36 -8.35
CA LYS A 74 1.26 -4.53 -8.86
C LYS A 74 -0.24 -4.45 -8.55
N ALA A 75 -0.61 -4.04 -7.34
CA ALA A 75 -2.00 -3.84 -6.97
C ALA A 75 -2.68 -2.76 -7.83
N LEU A 76 -1.97 -1.67 -8.11
CA LEU A 76 -2.45 -0.59 -8.97
C LEU A 76 -2.64 -1.06 -10.42
N SER A 77 -1.71 -1.84 -10.94
CA SER A 77 -1.79 -2.41 -12.29
C SER A 77 -2.97 -3.37 -12.44
N ALA A 78 -3.38 -4.03 -11.35
CA ALA A 78 -4.55 -4.92 -11.31
C ALA A 78 -5.89 -4.18 -11.12
N ARG A 79 -5.87 -2.86 -10.90
CA ARG A 79 -7.05 -2.04 -10.62
C ARG A 79 -7.25 -1.01 -11.74
N PRO A 80 -8.00 -1.32 -12.81
CA PRO A 80 -8.20 -0.39 -13.92
C PRO A 80 -8.90 0.90 -13.48
N VAL A 81 -8.92 1.91 -14.37
CA VAL A 81 -9.70 3.15 -14.15
C VAL A 81 -11.17 2.79 -13.88
N GLY A 82 -11.80 3.46 -12.90
CA GLY A 82 -13.14 3.15 -12.40
C GLY A 82 -13.22 2.05 -11.33
N HIS A 83 -12.11 1.35 -11.03
CA HIS A 83 -12.10 0.40 -9.92
C HIS A 83 -12.14 1.13 -8.56
N ALA A 84 -13.07 0.76 -7.67
CA ALA A 84 -13.30 1.43 -6.39
C ALA A 84 -12.04 1.63 -5.53
N ASP A 85 -11.15 0.62 -5.48
CA ASP A 85 -9.90 0.71 -4.72
C ASP A 85 -8.73 1.43 -5.46
N ARG A 86 -8.89 1.90 -6.70
CA ARG A 86 -7.75 2.47 -7.46
C ARG A 86 -7.22 3.71 -6.77
N ALA A 87 -8.09 4.67 -6.42
CA ALA A 87 -7.71 5.91 -5.75
C ALA A 87 -6.98 5.65 -4.42
N SER A 88 -7.48 4.72 -3.60
CA SER A 88 -6.82 4.37 -2.34
C SER A 88 -5.44 3.75 -2.56
N THR A 89 -5.27 2.97 -3.64
CA THR A 89 -3.95 2.40 -4.00
C THR A 89 -2.96 3.47 -4.43
N LEU A 90 -3.39 4.45 -5.22
CA LEU A 90 -2.57 5.58 -5.66
C LEU A 90 -2.06 6.37 -4.46
N ILE A 91 -2.95 6.72 -3.52
CA ILE A 91 -2.60 7.43 -2.29
C ILE A 91 -1.58 6.65 -1.46
N GLN A 92 -1.79 5.34 -1.30
CA GLN A 92 -0.86 4.51 -0.53
C GLN A 92 0.49 4.36 -1.23
N LEU A 93 0.53 4.23 -2.55
CA LEU A 93 1.78 4.20 -3.31
C LEU A 93 2.53 5.53 -3.20
N ALA A 94 1.81 6.66 -3.29
CA ALA A 94 2.37 7.99 -3.09
C ALA A 94 2.95 8.15 -1.68
N ALA A 95 2.29 7.63 -0.64
CA ALA A 95 2.80 7.67 0.72
C ALA A 95 4.14 6.93 0.88
N VAL A 96 4.36 5.82 0.15
CA VAL A 96 5.64 5.10 0.17
C VAL A 96 6.73 5.89 -0.56
N TYR A 97 6.42 6.47 -1.73
CA TYR A 97 7.37 7.34 -2.44
C TYR A 97 7.73 8.57 -1.61
N LEU A 98 6.76 9.22 -0.96
CA LEU A 98 7.00 10.37 -0.10
C LEU A 98 7.92 10.02 1.07
N ALA A 99 7.67 8.90 1.75
CA ALA A 99 8.54 8.46 2.84
C ALA A 99 9.97 8.15 2.36
N ARG A 100 10.14 7.61 1.15
CA ARG A 100 11.47 7.39 0.57
C ARG A 100 12.14 8.71 0.17
N PHE A 101 11.38 9.65 -0.40
CA PHE A 101 11.85 11.00 -0.72
C PHE A 101 12.33 11.75 0.52
N GLU A 102 11.54 11.77 1.59
CA GLU A 102 11.90 12.43 2.86
C GLU A 102 13.19 11.86 3.47
N LYS A 103 13.48 10.58 3.22
CA LYS A 103 14.69 9.89 3.72
C LYS A 103 15.91 10.07 2.82
N GLN A 104 15.73 10.04 1.51
CA GLN A 104 16.82 9.90 0.53
C GLN A 104 17.03 11.15 -0.33
N GLY A 105 16.05 12.05 -0.38
CA GLY A 105 16.10 13.27 -1.19
C GLY A 105 16.06 13.03 -2.70
N ASP A 106 15.56 11.87 -3.17
CA ASP A 106 15.49 11.57 -4.60
C ASP A 106 14.33 12.34 -5.27
N GLU A 107 14.67 13.36 -6.05
CA GLU A 107 13.72 14.15 -6.85
C GLU A 107 12.81 13.32 -7.77
N PHE A 108 13.23 12.11 -8.18
CA PHE A 108 12.36 11.19 -8.91
C PHE A 108 11.13 10.80 -8.07
N ASP A 109 11.32 10.55 -6.78
CA ASP A 109 10.24 10.20 -5.87
C ASP A 109 9.28 11.36 -5.67
N GLY A 110 9.78 12.59 -5.54
CA GLY A 110 8.96 13.80 -5.47
C GLY A 110 8.02 13.92 -6.67
N ARG A 111 8.55 13.79 -7.90
CA ARG A 111 7.74 13.80 -9.13
C ARG A 111 6.73 12.65 -9.18
N ARG A 112 7.07 11.47 -8.63
CA ARG A 112 6.14 10.34 -8.55
C ARG A 112 5.00 10.62 -7.58
N VAL A 113 5.27 11.24 -6.44
CA VAL A 113 4.24 11.64 -5.47
C VAL A 113 3.24 12.59 -6.13
N GLU A 114 3.72 13.65 -6.78
CA GLU A 114 2.87 14.63 -7.46
C GLU A 114 1.97 13.98 -8.51
N ALA A 115 2.55 13.16 -9.39
CA ALA A 115 1.79 12.47 -10.44
C ALA A 115 0.70 11.54 -9.88
N LEU A 116 1.04 10.75 -8.85
CA LEU A 116 0.10 9.80 -8.24
C LEU A 116 -1.04 10.51 -7.50
N LEU A 117 -0.74 11.60 -6.80
CA LEU A 117 -1.76 12.38 -6.09
C LEU A 117 -2.67 13.14 -7.06
N HIS A 118 -2.12 13.66 -8.17
CA HIS A 118 -2.92 14.28 -9.23
C HIS A 118 -3.93 13.28 -9.81
N GLU A 119 -3.49 12.09 -10.18
CA GLU A 119 -4.39 11.04 -10.69
C GLU A 119 -5.44 10.64 -9.65
N ALA A 120 -5.07 10.52 -8.38
CA ALA A 120 -6.03 10.21 -7.32
C ALA A 120 -7.10 11.30 -7.16
N LEU A 121 -6.71 12.57 -7.25
CA LEU A 121 -7.64 13.71 -7.19
C LEU A 121 -8.59 13.72 -8.37
N GLU A 122 -8.09 13.50 -9.60
CA GLU A 122 -8.92 13.42 -10.80
C GLU A 122 -10.02 12.36 -10.63
N LEU A 123 -9.69 11.16 -10.15
CA LEU A 123 -10.67 10.10 -9.90
C LEU A 123 -11.72 10.50 -8.85
N THR A 124 -11.31 11.10 -7.74
CA THR A 124 -12.26 11.53 -6.70
C THR A 124 -13.15 12.70 -7.14
N SER A 125 -12.63 13.58 -8.01
CA SER A 125 -13.40 14.69 -8.56
C SER A 125 -14.41 14.20 -9.61
N ALA A 126 -14.02 13.27 -10.49
CA ALA A 126 -14.90 12.65 -11.47
C ALA A 126 -16.07 11.91 -10.80
N ASP A 127 -15.80 11.12 -9.77
CA ASP A 127 -16.85 10.39 -9.01
C ASP A 127 -17.87 11.34 -8.34
N SER A 128 -17.45 12.56 -7.99
CA SER A 128 -18.34 13.58 -7.41
C SER A 128 -19.14 14.36 -8.46
N HIS A 129 -18.65 14.43 -9.69
CA HIS A 129 -19.34 15.06 -10.82
C HIS A 129 -20.32 14.10 -11.54
N GLU A 130 -20.06 12.79 -11.53
CA GLU A 130 -20.97 11.78 -12.10
C GLU A 130 -22.17 11.43 -11.20
N ASN A 131 -22.12 11.79 -9.91
CA ASN A 131 -23.20 11.55 -8.92
C ASN A 131 -24.15 12.77 -8.71
N ARG A 132 -24.23 13.70 -9.65
CA ARG A 132 -25.14 14.88 -9.61
C ARG A 132 -26.12 14.87 -10.77
#